data_AF-A0A7W1QEP5-F1
#
_entry.id   AF-A0A7W1QEP5-F1
#
_cell.length_a   1.000
_cell.length_b   1.000
_cell.length_c   1.000
_cell.angle_alpha   90.00
_cell.angle_beta   90.00
_cell.angle_gamma   90.00
#
_symmetry.space_group_name_H-M   'P 1'
#
loop_
_entity.id
_entity.type
_entity.pdbx_description
1 polymer ?
#
loop_
_entity_poly.entity_id
_entity_poly.type
_entity_poly.pdbx_seq_one_letter_code
_entity_poly.pdbx_strand_id
1 'polypeptide(L)'
;MTVVSAVLHPSASPSGQRRRRARLGVGVKVENPGTQRVVLPRPSLLTARQRTPTDPAADGPKTRLGAINPGQTVDVTLRFETAGAVTRELTTQKRARILVGRRSSPVTITVGSPVKSSAGSSSTSSDTFFE
;
A
#
# COMPACT_ATOMS: atom_id res chain seq x y z
N MET A 1 3.36 -15.05 2.46
CA MET A 1 2.72 -13.72 2.37
C MET A 1 1.60 -13.84 1.37
N THR A 2 0.40 -13.50 1.83
CA THR A 2 -0.83 -13.53 1.06
C THR A 2 -1.41 -12.13 1.06
N VAL A 3 -1.87 -11.66 -0.10
CA VAL A 3 -2.58 -10.38 -0.20
C VAL A 3 -4.05 -10.66 0.10
N VAL A 4 -4.61 -9.98 1.09
CA VAL A 4 -5.99 -10.19 1.55
C VAL A 4 -6.93 -9.10 1.05
N SER A 5 -6.41 -7.89 0.82
CA SER A 5 -7.17 -6.77 0.27
C SER A 5 -6.26 -5.79 -0.46
N ALA A 6 -6.79 -5.08 -1.45
CA ALA A 6 -6.12 -3.93 -2.04
C ALA A 6 -7.14 -2.93 -2.57
N VAL A 7 -7.11 -1.72 -2.01
CA VAL A 7 -8.05 -0.64 -2.37
C VAL A 7 -7.28 0.61 -2.79
N LEU A 8 -7.52 1.05 -4.02
CA LEU A 8 -6.96 2.26 -4.60
C LEU A 8 -7.99 3.38 -4.47
N HIS A 9 -7.62 4.46 -3.78
CA HIS A 9 -8.40 5.68 -3.71
C HIS A 9 -7.76 6.77 -4.56
N PRO A 10 -8.34 7.10 -5.72
CA PRO A 10 -7.91 8.26 -6.50
C PRO A 10 -8.06 9.54 -5.69
N SER A 11 -7.16 10.50 -5.88
CA SER A 11 -7.37 11.85 -5.33
C SER A 11 -8.23 12.66 -6.29
N ALA A 12 -9.26 13.31 -5.75
CA ALA A 12 -9.97 14.38 -6.46
C ALA A 12 -9.20 15.69 -6.22
N SER A 13 -8.48 16.19 -7.22
CA SER A 13 -7.93 17.55 -7.17
C SER A 13 -9.03 18.53 -7.63
N PRO A 14 -9.34 19.60 -6.86
CA PRO A 14 -10.32 20.62 -7.25
C PRO A 14 -9.96 21.35 -8.54
N SER A 15 -8.66 21.50 -8.82
CA SER A 15 -8.17 22.03 -10.08
C SER A 15 -7.89 20.85 -11.01
N GLY A 16 -8.61 20.76 -12.14
CA GLY A 16 -8.51 19.71 -13.17
C GLY A 16 -7.14 19.56 -13.85
N GLN A 17 -6.07 20.08 -13.27
CA GLN A 17 -4.71 20.02 -13.76
C GLN A 17 -3.74 19.52 -12.68
N ARG A 18 -2.93 18.53 -13.07
CA ARG A 18 -1.60 18.22 -12.53
C ARG A 18 -1.51 17.41 -11.23
N ARG A 19 -1.89 16.16 -11.42
CA ARG A 19 -1.22 14.89 -11.02
C ARG A 19 -2.32 14.01 -10.47
N ARG A 20 -2.80 13.06 -11.28
CA ARG A 20 -3.66 11.96 -10.82
C ARG A 20 -2.88 11.22 -9.75
N ARG A 21 -3.00 11.64 -8.49
CA ARG A 21 -2.42 10.95 -7.35
C ARG A 21 -3.44 9.93 -6.87
N ALA A 22 -2.97 8.84 -6.29
CA ALA A 22 -3.84 7.91 -5.61
C ALA A 22 -3.10 7.29 -4.44
N ARG A 23 -3.87 6.98 -3.40
CA ARG A 23 -3.41 6.22 -2.24
C ARG A 23 -3.88 4.79 -2.40
N LEU A 24 -2.96 3.85 -2.33
CA LEU A 24 -3.25 2.42 -2.37
C LEU A 24 -2.97 1.83 -0.99
N GLY A 25 -4.01 1.26 -0.37
CA GLY A 25 -3.86 0.40 0.80
C GLY A 25 -3.87 -1.06 0.37
N VAL A 26 -2.90 -1.85 0.82
CA VAL A 26 -2.81 -3.29 0.54
C VAL A 26 -2.71 -4.06 1.86
N GLY A 27 -3.77 -4.77 2.23
CA GLY A 27 -3.75 -5.70 3.34
C GLY A 27 -2.94 -6.94 2.98
N VAL A 28 -1.94 -7.26 3.80
CA VAL A 28 -1.12 -8.46 3.65
C VAL A 28 -1.09 -9.25 4.94
N LYS A 29 -1.23 -10.57 4.79
CA LYS A 29 -1.02 -11.56 5.84
C LYS A 29 0.34 -12.21 5.64
N VAL A 30 1.19 -12.17 6.65
CA VAL A 30 2.53 -12.73 6.61
C VAL A 30 2.71 -13.70 7.77
N GLU A 31 3.02 -14.94 7.43
CA GLU A 31 3.32 -16.00 8.39
C GLU A 31 4.81 -16.34 8.32
N ASN A 32 5.41 -16.60 9.48
CA ASN A 32 6.73 -17.20 9.60
C ASN A 32 6.62 -18.65 10.10
N PRO A 33 6.52 -19.64 9.20
CA PRO A 33 6.44 -21.05 9.58
C PRO A 33 7.81 -21.64 9.97
N GLY A 34 8.89 -20.86 9.89
CA GLY A 34 10.24 -21.30 10.23
C GLY A 34 10.49 -21.34 11.73
N THR A 35 11.72 -21.72 12.09
CA THR A 35 12.18 -21.82 13.48
C THR A 35 13.00 -20.61 13.93
N GLN A 36 13.30 -19.67 13.02
CA GLN A 36 14.08 -18.47 13.30
C GLN A 36 13.25 -17.20 13.12
N ARG A 37 13.61 -16.15 13.86
CA ARG A 37 13.03 -14.82 13.70
C ARG A 37 13.44 -14.24 12.35
N VAL A 38 12.47 -13.74 11.58
CA VAL A 38 12.69 -13.17 10.24
C VAL A 38 12.44 -11.67 10.25
N VAL A 39 13.39 -10.89 9.74
CA VAL A 39 13.21 -9.47 9.45
C VAL A 39 12.98 -9.31 7.96
N LEU A 40 11.80 -8.80 7.58
CA LEU A 40 11.48 -8.59 6.18
C LEU A 40 11.95 -7.21 5.72
N PRO A 41 12.51 -7.10 4.51
CA PRO A 41 12.85 -5.80 3.93
C PRO A 41 11.58 -5.02 3.60
N ARG A 42 11.74 -3.70 3.42
CA ARG A 42 10.63 -2.80 3.10
C ARG A 42 9.93 -3.26 1.80
N PRO A 43 8.60 -3.44 1.83
CA PRO A 43 7.84 -3.80 0.64
C PRO A 43 7.85 -2.70 -0.42
N SER A 44 7.59 -3.12 -1.65
CA SER A 44 7.39 -2.20 -2.77
C SER A 44 6.33 -2.74 -3.71
N LEU A 45 5.54 -1.84 -4.28
CA LEU A 45 4.59 -2.13 -5.33
C LEU A 45 5.32 -2.12 -6.67
N LEU A 46 5.13 -3.16 -7.47
CA LEU A 46 5.57 -3.22 -8.85
C LEU A 46 4.33 -3.13 -9.76
N THR A 47 4.32 -2.08 -10.57
CA THR A 47 3.48 -1.92 -11.76
C THR A 47 4.34 -2.19 -13.00
N ALA A 48 3.76 -2.37 -14.18
CA ALA A 48 4.37 -2.97 -15.37
C ALA A 48 5.86 -2.67 -15.58
N ARG A 49 6.30 -1.43 -15.33
CA ARG A 49 7.72 -1.06 -15.37
C ARG A 49 8.21 -0.21 -14.20
N GLN A 50 7.36 0.09 -13.22
CA GLN A 50 7.70 1.03 -12.16
C GLN A 50 7.52 0.41 -10.77
N ARG A 51 8.57 0.57 -9.97
CA ARG A 51 8.62 0.19 -8.57
C ARG A 51 8.32 1.41 -7.70
N THR A 52 7.34 1.28 -6.82
CA THR A 52 6.94 2.30 -5.85
C THR A 52 7.15 1.74 -4.44
N PRO A 53 8.04 2.33 -3.61
CA PRO A 53 8.22 1.88 -2.23
C PRO A 53 6.97 2.17 -1.39
N THR A 54 6.79 1.47 -0.27
CA THR A 54 5.76 1.85 0.70
C THR A 54 6.04 3.25 1.24
N ASP A 55 4.99 4.03 1.47
CA ASP A 55 5.05 5.41 1.98
C ASP A 55 5.65 5.44 3.40
N PRO A 56 6.83 6.05 3.61
CA PRO A 56 7.44 6.18 4.93
C PRO A 56 6.63 7.04 5.90
N ALA A 57 5.89 8.04 5.40
CA ALA A 57 5.07 8.91 6.24
C ALA A 57 3.90 8.15 6.90
N ALA A 58 3.57 6.98 6.36
CA ALA A 58 2.50 6.13 6.86
C ALA A 58 2.99 4.96 7.71
N ASP A 59 4.30 4.89 8.02
CA ASP A 59 4.88 3.83 8.85
C ASP A 59 4.35 3.91 10.30
N GLY A 60 3.87 2.78 10.79
CA GLY A 60 3.34 2.60 12.14
C GLY A 60 3.17 1.11 12.45
N PRO A 61 2.71 0.74 13.66
CA PRO A 61 2.62 -0.65 14.08
C PRO A 61 1.77 -1.54 13.16
N LYS A 62 0.76 -0.97 12.51
CA LYS A 62 -0.19 -1.69 11.62
C LYS A 62 0.16 -1.58 10.13
N THR A 63 1.17 -0.81 9.76
CA THR A 63 1.48 -0.48 8.35
C THR A 63 2.91 -0.85 7.96
N ARG A 64 3.75 -1.18 8.93
CA ARG A 64 5.14 -1.61 8.73
C ARG A 64 5.31 -3.09 9.05
N LEU A 65 5.94 -3.83 8.14
CA LEU A 65 6.43 -5.18 8.44
C LEU A 65 7.63 -5.06 9.38
N GLY A 66 7.45 -5.51 10.62
CA GLY A 66 8.51 -5.67 11.60
C GLY A 66 9.22 -7.02 11.49
N ALA A 67 9.95 -7.37 12.54
CA ALA A 67 10.46 -8.72 12.70
C ALA A 67 9.32 -9.67 13.11
N ILE A 68 9.30 -10.86 12.54
CA ILE A 68 8.26 -11.87 12.74
C ILE A 68 8.89 -13.07 13.43
N ASN A 69 8.39 -13.44 14.60
CA ASN A 69 8.88 -14.57 15.37
C ASN A 69 8.43 -15.92 14.73
N PRO A 70 9.12 -17.03 15.05
CA PRO A 70 8.68 -18.37 14.65
C PRO A 70 7.22 -18.66 15.02
N GLY A 71 6.44 -19.24 14.09
CA GLY A 71 5.02 -19.55 14.28
C GLY A 71 4.09 -18.32 14.31
N GLN A 72 4.64 -17.10 14.23
CA GLN A 72 3.84 -15.89 14.28
C GLN A 72 3.22 -15.58 12.91
N THR A 73 1.97 -15.13 12.95
CA THR A 73 1.28 -14.50 11.84
C THR A 73 1.07 -13.02 12.13
N VAL A 74 1.30 -12.17 11.12
CA VAL A 74 1.21 -10.73 11.20
C VAL A 74 0.35 -10.22 10.05
N ASP A 75 -0.65 -9.41 10.37
CA ASP A 75 -1.51 -8.73 9.42
C ASP A 75 -1.15 -7.24 9.40
N VAL A 76 -0.83 -6.73 8.20
CA VAL A 76 -0.36 -5.35 8.00
C VAL A 76 -1.01 -4.74 6.78
N THR A 77 -1.38 -3.46 6.87
CA THR A 77 -1.86 -2.68 5.73
C THR A 77 -0.72 -1.83 5.17
N LEU A 78 -0.12 -2.29 4.07
CA LEU A 78 0.91 -1.53 3.37
C LEU A 78 0.27 -0.33 2.67
N ARG A 79 0.89 0.84 2.78
CA ARG A 79 0.40 2.08 2.16
C ARG A 79 1.36 2.55 1.08
N PHE A 80 0.82 2.92 -0.08
CA PHE A 80 1.58 3.44 -1.22
C PHE A 80 0.95 4.74 -1.72
N GLU A 81 1.78 5.75 -1.94
CA GLU A 81 1.39 6.92 -2.72
C GLU A 81 1.85 6.76 -4.17
N THR A 82 0.92 6.95 -5.09
CA THR A 82 1.18 6.83 -6.53
C THR A 82 0.76 8.11 -7.23
N ALA A 83 1.39 8.40 -8.37
CA ALA A 83 1.02 9.53 -9.20
C ALA A 83 1.18 9.24 -10.69
N GLY A 84 0.46 9.99 -11.52
CA GLY A 84 0.69 10.05 -12.96
C GLY A 84 0.40 8.72 -13.66
N ALA A 85 1.39 8.19 -14.38
CA ALA A 85 1.26 6.97 -15.16
C ALA A 85 0.95 5.75 -14.29
N VAL A 86 1.58 5.63 -13.11
CA VAL A 86 1.33 4.52 -12.17
C VAL A 86 -0.12 4.52 -11.71
N THR A 87 -0.64 5.68 -11.30
CA THR A 87 -2.04 5.78 -10.89
C THR A 87 -3.00 5.43 -12.03
N ARG A 88 -2.75 5.93 -13.24
CA ARG A 88 -3.55 5.58 -14.42
C ARG A 88 -3.54 4.07 -14.67
N GLU A 89 -2.37 3.45 -14.60
CA GLU A 89 -2.21 2.01 -14.79
C GLU A 89 -2.96 1.20 -13.75
N LEU A 90 -2.83 1.54 -12.46
CA LEU A 90 -3.53 0.86 -11.37
C LEU A 90 -5.05 0.99 -11.51
N THR A 91 -5.56 2.15 -11.95
CA THR A 91 -6.98 2.35 -12.21
C THR A 91 -7.49 1.54 -13.42
N THR A 92 -6.70 1.45 -14.49
CA THR A 92 -7.10 0.77 -15.73
C THR A 92 -6.91 -0.75 -15.64
N GLN A 93 -5.72 -1.21 -15.26
CA GLN A 93 -5.38 -2.64 -15.25
C GLN A 93 -5.83 -3.36 -13.98
N LYS A 94 -6.03 -2.62 -12.88
CA LYS A 94 -6.46 -3.16 -11.58
C LYS A 94 -5.58 -4.32 -11.08
N ARG A 95 -4.32 -4.32 -11.48
CA ARG A 95 -3.34 -5.37 -11.17
C ARG A 95 -2.00 -4.75 -10.82
N ALA A 96 -1.32 -5.37 -9.87
CA ALA A 96 0.05 -5.03 -9.50
C ALA A 96 0.72 -6.25 -8.85
N ARG A 97 1.96 -6.09 -8.39
CA ARG A 97 2.66 -7.10 -7.58
C ARG A 97 3.27 -6.44 -6.35
N ILE A 98 3.19 -7.06 -5.19
CA ILE A 98 4.00 -6.67 -4.03
C ILE A 98 5.30 -7.44 -4.06
N LEU A 99 6.41 -6.74 -3.92
CA LEU A 99 7.75 -7.29 -3.76
C LEU A 99 8.20 -7.13 -2.31
N VAL A 100 8.62 -8.22 -1.69
CA VAL A 100 9.26 -8.24 -0.36
C VAL A 100 10.48 -9.15 -0.44
N GLY A 101 11.67 -8.54 -0.44
CA GLY A 101 12.92 -9.26 -0.67
C GLY A 101 12.91 -9.93 -2.04
N ARG A 102 13.10 -11.26 -2.07
CA ARG A 102 13.05 -12.06 -3.30
C ARG A 102 11.66 -12.59 -3.64
N ARG A 103 10.65 -12.31 -2.81
CA ARG A 103 9.28 -12.80 -3.00
C ARG A 103 8.44 -11.78 -3.75
N SER A 104 7.55 -12.27 -4.60
CA SER A 104 6.62 -11.48 -5.37
C SER A 104 5.22 -12.08 -5.30
N SER A 105 4.24 -11.30 -4.85
CA SER A 105 2.84 -11.73 -4.73
C SER A 105 1.95 -10.87 -5.63
N PRO A 106 1.04 -11.47 -6.42
CA PRO A 106 0.10 -10.72 -7.24
C PRO A 106 -0.90 -9.96 -6.37
N VAL A 107 -1.38 -8.81 -6.89
CA VAL A 107 -2.39 -7.96 -6.27
C VAL A 107 -3.49 -7.71 -7.28
N THR A 108 -4.73 -7.97 -6.89
CA THR A 108 -5.92 -7.50 -7.60
C THR A 108 -6.47 -6.29 -6.85
N ILE A 109 -6.73 -5.21 -7.57
CA ILE A 109 -7.04 -3.90 -6.99
C ILE A 109 -8.51 -3.55 -7.20
N THR A 110 -9.17 -3.19 -6.11
CA THR A 110 -10.47 -2.53 -6.15
C THR A 110 -10.27 -1.02 -6.18
N VAL A 111 -10.93 -0.32 -7.11
CA VAL A 111 -10.91 1.14 -7.16
C VAL A 111 -12.05 1.66 -6.29
N GLY A 112 -11.70 2.29 -5.16
CA GLY A 112 -12.65 2.91 -4.26
C GLY A 112 -13.00 4.34 -4.67
N SER A 113 -13.90 4.94 -3.90
CA SER A 113 -14.30 6.33 -4.10
C SER A 113 -13.11 7.29 -3.96
N PRO A 114 -13.08 8.39 -4.73
CA PRO A 114 -12.02 9.37 -4.61
C PRO A 114 -11.96 10.00 -3.21
N VAL A 115 -10.74 10.21 -2.71
CA VAL A 115 -10.50 10.88 -1.42
C VAL A 115 -9.99 12.30 -1.65
N LYS A 116 -10.36 13.24 -0.77
CA LYS A 116 -9.84 14.61 -0.81
C LYS A 116 -8.34 14.57 -0.52
N SER A 117 -7.53 15.09 -1.43
CA SER A 117 -6.11 15.34 -1.16
C SER A 117 -6.03 16.57 -0.26
N SER A 118 -5.83 16.41 1.04
CA SER A 118 -5.52 17.52 1.94
C SER A 118 -4.15 18.10 1.59
N ALA A 119 -4.13 19.09 0.71
CA ALA A 119 -3.01 20.01 0.60
C ALA A 119 -3.05 20.91 1.85
N GLY A 120 -2.16 20.64 2.81
CA GLY A 120 -1.73 21.53 3.89
C GLY A 120 -2.82 22.36 4.60
N SER A 121 -3.31 21.85 5.72
CA SER A 121 -3.71 22.65 6.88
C SER A 121 -3.73 21.74 8.10
N SER A 122 -2.95 22.12 9.11
CA SER A 122 -2.88 21.49 10.42
C SER A 122 -4.26 21.44 11.07
N SER A 123 -4.83 20.25 11.21
CA SER A 123 -5.72 19.94 12.32
C SER A 123 -5.84 18.43 12.47
N THR A 124 -5.54 17.99 13.68
CA THR A 124 -5.84 16.69 14.27
C THR A 124 -7.23 16.22 13.85
N SER A 125 -7.32 15.19 13.02
CA SER A 125 -8.57 14.51 12.72
C SER A 125 -8.27 13.06 12.37
N SER A 126 -8.16 12.29 13.44
CA SER A 126 -8.56 10.90 13.63
C SER A 126 -8.75 10.02 12.40
N ASP A 127 -8.03 8.91 12.47
CA ASP A 127 -7.89 7.74 11.60
C ASP A 127 -9.22 6.99 11.36
N THR A 128 -10.27 7.67 10.88
CA THR A 128 -11.59 7.07 10.57
C THR A 128 -11.75 6.73 9.08
N PHE A 129 -10.74 6.11 8.47
CA PHE A 129 -10.77 5.81 7.02
C PHE A 129 -10.57 4.34 6.68
N PHE A 130 -10.42 3.46 7.68
CA PHE A 130 -10.17 2.03 7.49
C PHE A 130 -10.97 1.22 8.53
N GLU A 131 -12.30 1.22 8.38
CA GLU A 131 -13.12 0.07 8.79
C GLU A 131 -13.34 -0.87 7.59
#